data_AF-A0A8C3DHU8-F1
#
_entry.id   AF-A0A8C3DHU8-F1
#
_cell.length_a   1.000
_cell.length_b   1.000
_cell.length_c   1.000
_cell.angle_alpha   90.00
_cell.angle_beta   90.00
_cell.angle_gamma   90.00
#
_symmetry.space_group_name_H-M   'P 1'
#
loop_
_entity.id
_entity.type
_entity.pdbx_description
1 polymer ?
#
loop_
_entity_poly.entity_id
_entity_poly.type
_entity_poly.pdbx_seq_one_letter_code
_entity_poly.pdbx_strand_id
1 'polypeptide(L)'
;MRMVSSALILQVLPLVILLGTTCLCASHFSFWANMMEDEADDYENYYDYTEPDQDTNLQQEPWEEISWFETSLGDSFDMKDACFSNPCKNGGTCEAKGRDFSCHCPEPYGGTTCEKVEDMCLEKNCNHGDCLIILTPPYFKCSCKPPYKRPSCQYASKQCSPNPCKNGGICRRNRYRSKFTCKCPEPFRGRFCEIGPDDCYEEDSSTYRGTVNQAENGRTCLHWNSHHLLDHPFNAFMEDADSYGIGEHNFCRNPDEDEKPWCYIRKNKKVDWEYCNVSPCSAEETRTEPPTDPPEIFQTCGQPEVRRTRKRIYGGSKATPGQHPWMASLQRQTPDGNEHFCGGVLIKSCWVLTAAHCLENPETKIQVALGKQNLKTKENHEQVFDAVQIILHGEYRDKGGVLYNDIALLKLQPVDGSCAVETKYVKTACVPDFFLPVGASCFISGWGETETDEQSHQLLDANVKLISQRKCNEPKLHDNRLDDSMLCAGRLRKPGIDSCQGDSGGPLTCVENGSYYVYGLVSWGDGCGLKNKPGVYTQVTKFASWITAVIQSSSRSHY
;
A
#
# COMPACT_ATOMS: atom_id res chain seq x y z
N MET A 1 18.39 -50.44 55.04
CA MET A 1 18.38 -51.72 55.79
C MET A 1 17.49 -52.68 55.00
N ARG A 2 18.05 -53.82 54.54
CA ARG A 2 17.42 -55.02 53.90
C ARG A 2 16.33 -54.91 52.80
N MET A 3 16.49 -55.79 51.81
CA MET A 3 15.56 -56.16 50.72
C MET A 3 14.31 -56.92 51.23
N VAL A 4 13.32 -57.19 50.35
CA VAL A 4 13.01 -58.54 49.77
C VAL A 4 11.63 -58.56 49.06
N SER A 5 11.53 -59.33 47.97
CA SER A 5 10.35 -59.60 47.12
C SER A 5 9.35 -60.63 47.68
N SER A 6 8.14 -60.72 47.08
CA SER A 6 7.36 -61.95 46.72
C SER A 6 5.87 -61.54 46.50
N ALA A 7 5.08 -61.93 45.49
CA ALA A 7 4.97 -63.10 44.60
C ALA A 7 4.21 -64.32 45.17
N LEU A 8 3.01 -64.59 44.60
CA LEU A 8 2.31 -65.89 44.32
C LEU A 8 0.85 -65.50 43.94
N ILE A 9 0.30 -65.75 42.73
CA ILE A 9 -0.05 -67.01 42.03
C ILE A 9 -1.27 -67.75 42.61
N LEU A 10 -2.34 -67.88 41.79
CA LEU A 10 -3.12 -69.12 41.69
C LEU A 10 -3.82 -69.22 40.31
N GLN A 11 -3.89 -70.44 39.76
CA GLN A 11 -4.43 -70.78 38.43
C GLN A 11 -5.96 -71.08 38.55
N VAL A 12 -6.75 -71.30 37.48
CA VAL A 12 -6.86 -72.57 36.72
C VAL A 12 -7.73 -72.39 35.46
N LEU A 13 -7.38 -73.13 34.39
CA LEU A 13 -8.04 -73.29 33.07
C LEU A 13 -8.87 -74.61 33.02
N PRO A 14 -9.41 -75.10 31.88
CA PRO A 14 -10.27 -74.51 30.83
C PRO A 14 -11.50 -75.41 30.51
N LEU A 15 -12.27 -75.10 29.45
CA LEU A 15 -12.79 -76.14 28.54
C LEU A 15 -12.90 -75.63 27.09
N VAL A 16 -12.78 -76.55 26.13
CA VAL A 16 -12.63 -76.33 24.67
C VAL A 16 -13.52 -77.32 23.92
N ILE A 17 -13.97 -76.99 22.69
CA ILE A 17 -14.21 -77.84 21.49
C ILE A 17 -14.84 -76.91 20.41
N LEU A 18 -14.17 -76.56 19.29
CA LEU A 18 -13.94 -77.30 18.02
C LEU A 18 -15.25 -77.54 17.22
N LEU A 19 -15.38 -77.32 15.89
CA LEU A 19 -14.49 -77.36 14.70
C LEU A 19 -14.82 -76.18 13.72
N GLY A 20 -14.16 -75.90 12.57
CA GLY A 20 -12.90 -76.41 11.98
C GLY A 20 -12.68 -76.09 10.47
N THR A 21 -11.62 -75.32 10.16
CA THR A 21 -10.61 -75.51 9.06
C THR A 21 -10.93 -75.47 7.53
N THR A 22 -10.29 -74.54 6.79
CA THR A 22 -9.37 -74.69 5.60
C THR A 22 -8.88 -73.28 5.16
N CYS A 23 -7.60 -72.83 5.14
CA CYS A 23 -6.40 -73.17 4.32
C CYS A 23 -6.58 -72.89 2.80
N LEU A 24 -5.71 -72.22 2.00
CA LEU A 24 -4.25 -71.90 1.96
C LEU A 24 -4.00 -70.52 1.24
N CYS A 25 -3.12 -69.61 1.69
CA CYS A 25 -1.67 -69.40 1.39
C CYS A 25 -1.22 -68.88 -0.02
N ALA A 26 -0.97 -67.55 -0.08
CA ALA A 26 0.16 -66.76 -0.65
C ALA A 26 1.09 -67.21 -1.81
N SER A 27 1.44 -66.23 -2.67
CA SER A 27 2.74 -66.05 -3.38
C SER A 27 2.81 -64.63 -4.01
N HIS A 28 3.93 -64.13 -4.57
CA HIS A 28 5.21 -63.77 -3.91
C HIS A 28 6.01 -62.75 -4.79
N PHE A 29 6.79 -61.86 -4.17
CA PHE A 29 7.94 -61.10 -4.74
C PHE A 29 7.75 -59.99 -5.81
N SER A 30 8.87 -59.31 -6.09
CA SER A 30 8.99 -57.90 -6.53
C SER A 30 9.92 -57.73 -7.75
N PHE A 31 10.09 -56.46 -8.19
CA PHE A 31 11.29 -55.84 -8.82
C PHE A 31 11.31 -55.49 -10.35
N TRP A 32 11.15 -54.17 -10.63
CA TRP A 32 11.87 -53.26 -11.56
C TRP A 32 11.90 -53.40 -13.12
N ALA A 33 11.71 -52.22 -13.76
CA ALA A 33 12.14 -51.75 -15.10
C ALA A 33 11.45 -52.36 -16.36
N ASN A 34 11.16 -51.64 -17.46
CA ASN A 34 11.80 -50.42 -18.02
C ASN A 34 10.92 -49.68 -19.09
N MET A 35 11.42 -48.56 -19.62
CA MET A 35 11.07 -47.83 -20.89
C MET A 35 9.91 -46.80 -20.97
N MET A 36 10.29 -45.52 -20.80
CA MET A 36 10.24 -44.35 -21.72
C MET A 36 8.97 -43.92 -22.52
N GLU A 37 8.78 -42.58 -22.53
CA GLU A 37 8.23 -41.70 -23.60
C GLU A 37 6.74 -41.86 -24.02
N ASP A 38 6.01 -40.83 -24.46
CA ASP A 38 6.03 -39.37 -24.21
C ASP A 38 4.67 -38.78 -24.72
N GLU A 39 4.53 -37.45 -24.71
CA GLU A 39 3.56 -36.65 -25.49
C GLU A 39 2.06 -36.63 -25.11
N ALA A 40 1.43 -35.53 -25.54
CA ALA A 40 0.03 -35.14 -25.34
C ALA A 40 -0.53 -34.58 -26.64
N ASP A 41 -1.84 -34.75 -26.87
CA ASP A 41 -2.69 -34.02 -27.82
C ASP A 41 -4.09 -33.99 -27.15
N ASP A 42 -4.75 -32.86 -26.91
CA ASP A 42 -5.32 -31.85 -27.83
C ASP A 42 -6.52 -32.38 -28.65
N TYR A 43 -7.64 -31.64 -28.62
CA TYR A 43 -8.88 -32.03 -29.31
C TYR A 43 -9.81 -30.82 -29.57
N GLU A 44 -9.61 -30.15 -30.70
CA GLU A 44 -10.62 -29.28 -31.31
C GLU A 44 -11.64 -30.08 -32.15
N ASN A 45 -12.90 -29.63 -32.18
CA ASN A 45 -13.74 -29.40 -33.37
C ASN A 45 -15.15 -28.95 -32.88
N TYR A 46 -15.66 -27.78 -33.28
CA TYR A 46 -16.30 -27.45 -34.56
C TYR A 46 -17.71 -28.03 -34.71
N TYR A 47 -18.70 -27.16 -34.88
CA TYR A 47 -20.04 -27.51 -35.37
C TYR A 47 -20.46 -26.57 -36.49
N ASP A 48 -21.08 -27.17 -37.49
CA ASP A 48 -21.29 -26.64 -38.84
C ASP A 48 -22.70 -26.03 -39.01
N TYR A 49 -22.87 -25.21 -40.05
CA TYR A 49 -24.15 -24.59 -40.43
C TYR A 49 -24.95 -25.45 -41.41
N THR A 50 -26.27 -25.46 -41.28
CA THR A 50 -27.19 -25.79 -42.38
C THR A 50 -28.41 -24.87 -42.37
N GLU A 51 -28.61 -24.10 -43.44
CA GLU A 51 -29.88 -23.40 -43.75
C GLU A 51 -30.95 -24.39 -44.27
N PRO A 52 -32.20 -23.94 -44.50
CA PRO A 52 -32.52 -23.68 -45.91
C PRO A 52 -33.42 -22.46 -46.23
N ASP A 53 -33.11 -21.90 -47.41
CA ASP A 53 -33.98 -21.28 -48.42
C ASP A 53 -34.61 -19.89 -48.26
N GLN A 54 -34.65 -19.22 -49.41
CA GLN A 54 -34.85 -17.79 -49.66
C GLN A 54 -36.32 -17.48 -50.07
N ASP A 55 -36.75 -16.21 -50.03
CA ASP A 55 -36.76 -15.36 -51.25
C ASP A 55 -37.22 -13.90 -51.05
N THR A 56 -36.50 -12.95 -51.67
CA THR A 56 -36.84 -11.51 -51.91
C THR A 56 -37.08 -10.59 -50.67
N ASN A 57 -36.78 -9.27 -50.66
CA ASN A 57 -36.49 -8.31 -51.74
C ASN A 57 -35.71 -7.04 -51.25
N LEU A 58 -34.83 -6.50 -52.11
CA LEU A 58 -34.32 -5.09 -52.21
C LEU A 58 -33.68 -4.31 -51.01
N GLN A 59 -32.35 -4.19 -51.08
CA GLN A 59 -31.51 -2.95 -51.14
C GLN A 59 -31.80 -1.65 -50.32
N GLN A 60 -30.70 -1.19 -49.68
CA GLN A 60 -30.20 0.19 -49.49
C GLN A 60 -30.57 1.05 -48.25
N GLU A 61 -29.49 1.45 -47.54
CA GLU A 61 -29.24 2.58 -46.62
C GLU A 61 -29.73 3.97 -47.13
N PRO A 62 -29.69 5.09 -46.35
CA PRO A 62 -29.28 5.31 -44.94
C PRO A 62 -30.24 6.19 -44.08
N TRP A 63 -29.89 6.35 -42.80
CA TRP A 63 -30.19 7.43 -41.82
C TRP A 63 -30.94 8.71 -42.29
N GLU A 64 -32.05 9.07 -41.60
CA GLU A 64 -32.29 10.45 -41.10
C GLU A 64 -33.42 10.54 -40.05
N GLU A 65 -33.60 11.73 -39.45
CA GLU A 65 -34.38 12.01 -38.24
C GLU A 65 -35.90 11.83 -38.36
N ILE A 66 -36.56 11.40 -37.27
CA ILE A 66 -37.90 11.91 -36.90
C ILE A 66 -37.96 12.14 -35.38
N SER A 67 -38.29 13.36 -34.99
CA SER A 67 -38.83 13.68 -33.67
C SER A 67 -40.28 14.19 -33.80
N TRP A 68 -41.01 14.17 -32.68
CA TRP A 68 -42.36 14.73 -32.44
C TRP A 68 -43.52 14.29 -33.37
N PHE A 69 -44.34 13.36 -32.87
CA PHE A 69 -45.74 13.70 -32.53
C PHE A 69 -46.26 12.78 -31.41
N GLU A 70 -46.71 13.41 -30.33
CA GLU A 70 -47.61 12.79 -29.34
C GLU A 70 -49.04 12.63 -29.94
N THR A 71 -50.06 12.03 -29.32
CA THR A 71 -50.30 11.68 -27.90
C THR A 71 -51.32 10.52 -27.82
N SER A 72 -51.52 10.01 -26.60
CA SER A 72 -52.73 9.29 -26.12
C SER A 72 -52.79 7.77 -26.31
N LEU A 73 -52.14 7.04 -25.38
CA LEU A 73 -52.85 6.20 -24.38
C LEU A 73 -51.88 5.62 -23.33
N GLY A 74 -52.15 5.86 -22.03
CA GLY A 74 -51.72 4.98 -20.94
C GLY A 74 -50.26 5.02 -20.50
N ASP A 75 -49.95 5.99 -19.63
CA ASP A 75 -48.77 6.06 -18.75
C ASP A 75 -48.24 4.70 -18.24
N SER A 76 -47.03 4.30 -18.65
CA SER A 76 -46.22 3.28 -17.98
C SER A 76 -44.74 3.67 -17.97
N PHE A 77 -44.30 4.32 -16.89
CA PHE A 77 -42.89 4.58 -16.61
C PHE A 77 -42.04 3.31 -16.73
N ASP A 78 -40.95 3.37 -17.50
CA ASP A 78 -39.84 2.41 -17.38
C ASP A 78 -39.12 2.65 -16.04
N MET A 79 -39.68 2.08 -14.98
CA MET A 79 -39.17 2.18 -13.63
C MET A 79 -38.20 1.02 -13.40
N LYS A 80 -36.93 1.24 -13.77
CA LYS A 80 -35.82 0.35 -13.37
C LYS A 80 -35.88 0.08 -11.87
N ASP A 81 -36.11 -1.19 -11.53
CA ASP A 81 -36.13 -1.66 -10.15
C ASP A 81 -34.78 -1.39 -9.49
N ALA A 82 -34.79 -0.53 -8.46
CA ALA A 82 -33.61 -0.12 -7.72
C ALA A 82 -32.92 -1.28 -6.96
N CYS A 83 -33.61 -2.41 -6.74
CA CYS A 83 -33.05 -3.61 -6.14
C CYS A 83 -32.41 -4.58 -7.14
N PHE A 84 -32.49 -4.35 -8.46
CA PHE A 84 -31.98 -5.28 -9.48
C PHE A 84 -30.47 -5.57 -9.36
N SER A 85 -29.68 -4.61 -8.88
CA SER A 85 -28.23 -4.75 -8.64
C SER A 85 -27.87 -5.33 -7.26
N ASN A 86 -28.87 -5.67 -6.44
CA ASN A 86 -28.77 -5.99 -5.01
C ASN A 86 -27.78 -5.07 -4.25
N PRO A 87 -28.13 -3.79 -4.03
CA PRO A 87 -27.25 -2.82 -3.38
C PRO A 87 -26.96 -3.11 -1.89
N CYS A 88 -27.66 -4.06 -1.26
CA CYS A 88 -27.51 -4.39 0.15
C CYS A 88 -26.35 -5.38 0.38
N LYS A 89 -25.35 -4.96 1.15
CA LYS A 89 -24.20 -5.78 1.54
C LYS A 89 -24.54 -6.72 2.71
N ASN A 90 -23.59 -7.60 3.05
CA ASN A 90 -23.58 -8.38 4.30
C ASN A 90 -24.86 -9.20 4.58
N GLY A 91 -25.54 -9.68 3.53
CA GLY A 91 -26.78 -10.44 3.66
C GLY A 91 -28.03 -9.59 3.92
N GLY A 92 -27.96 -8.27 3.73
CA GLY A 92 -29.12 -7.38 3.76
C GLY A 92 -30.15 -7.72 2.69
N THR A 93 -31.44 -7.59 3.03
CA THR A 93 -32.54 -7.83 2.09
C THR A 93 -33.00 -6.50 1.47
N CYS A 94 -33.01 -6.41 0.14
CA CYS A 94 -33.43 -5.21 -0.58
C CYS A 94 -34.96 -5.15 -0.73
N GLU A 95 -35.55 -4.00 -0.41
CA GLU A 95 -36.95 -3.67 -0.65
C GLU A 95 -37.04 -2.45 -1.59
N ALA A 96 -37.65 -2.62 -2.76
CA ALA A 96 -37.78 -1.56 -3.76
C ALA A 96 -38.86 -0.54 -3.35
N LYS A 97 -38.53 0.75 -3.41
CA LYS A 97 -39.43 1.88 -3.10
C LYS A 97 -39.51 2.82 -4.30
N GLY A 98 -40.13 2.32 -5.37
CA GLY A 98 -40.28 3.04 -6.63
C GLY A 98 -38.95 3.15 -7.37
N ARG A 99 -38.38 4.36 -7.43
CA ARG A 99 -37.04 4.63 -7.99
C ARG A 99 -35.89 4.52 -6.97
N ASP A 100 -36.22 4.33 -5.70
CA ASP A 100 -35.28 4.25 -4.58
C ASP A 100 -35.34 2.85 -3.95
N PHE A 101 -34.43 2.52 -3.04
CA PHE A 101 -34.39 1.22 -2.35
C PHE A 101 -34.20 1.36 -0.84
N SER A 102 -34.54 0.30 -0.11
CA SER A 102 -34.42 0.21 1.34
C SER A 102 -33.78 -1.12 1.70
N CYS A 103 -32.65 -1.11 2.41
CA CYS A 103 -32.02 -2.33 2.89
C CYS A 103 -32.49 -2.69 4.30
N HIS A 104 -32.97 -3.91 4.48
CA HIS A 104 -33.25 -4.52 5.77
C HIS A 104 -32.01 -5.31 6.22
N CYS A 105 -31.27 -4.77 7.19
CA CYS A 105 -29.98 -5.32 7.60
C CYS A 105 -30.12 -6.38 8.71
N PRO A 106 -29.49 -7.57 8.57
CA PRO A 106 -29.38 -8.50 9.67
C PRO A 106 -28.38 -7.98 10.72
N GLU A 107 -28.67 -8.19 12.01
CA GLU A 107 -27.69 -7.90 13.07
C GLU A 107 -26.39 -8.71 12.83
N PRO A 108 -25.19 -8.13 13.07
CA PRO A 108 -24.93 -6.83 13.69
C PRO A 108 -24.72 -5.69 12.68
N TYR A 109 -25.22 -5.81 11.44
CA TYR A 109 -24.96 -4.84 10.37
C TYR A 109 -25.98 -3.70 10.34
N GLY A 110 -25.52 -2.53 9.88
CA GLY A 110 -26.31 -1.32 9.72
C GLY A 110 -25.74 -0.39 8.64
N GLY A 111 -26.32 0.81 8.53
CA GLY A 111 -26.10 1.72 7.39
C GLY A 111 -27.13 1.55 6.28
N THR A 112 -27.15 2.46 5.30
CA THR A 112 -28.18 2.49 4.23
C THR A 112 -28.06 1.32 3.26
N THR A 113 -26.89 0.68 3.19
CA THR A 113 -26.60 -0.49 2.36
C THR A 113 -26.10 -1.67 3.20
N CYS A 114 -26.36 -1.68 4.51
CA CYS A 114 -25.83 -2.68 5.46
C CYS A 114 -24.29 -2.80 5.45
N GLU A 115 -23.61 -1.71 5.10
CA GLU A 115 -22.17 -1.70 4.83
C GLU A 115 -21.29 -1.58 6.09
N LYS A 116 -21.89 -1.36 7.27
CA LYS A 116 -21.19 -1.15 8.54
C LYS A 116 -21.60 -2.19 9.57
N VAL A 117 -20.73 -2.44 10.55
CA VAL A 117 -21.07 -3.19 11.77
C VAL A 117 -21.40 -2.19 12.88
N GLU A 118 -22.51 -2.40 13.58
CA GLU A 118 -22.97 -1.54 14.67
C GLU A 118 -22.33 -1.93 16.02
N ASP A 119 -22.31 -0.98 16.97
CA ASP A 119 -21.70 -1.19 18.28
C ASP A 119 -22.58 -2.01 19.24
N MET A 120 -22.43 -3.34 19.13
CA MET A 120 -23.07 -4.33 20.01
C MET A 120 -22.63 -4.24 21.49
N CYS A 121 -21.66 -3.39 21.84
CA CYS A 121 -21.08 -3.25 23.17
C CYS A 121 -21.61 -2.07 24.00
N LEU A 122 -22.40 -1.14 23.43
CA LEU A 122 -22.81 0.12 24.08
C LEU A 122 -23.42 -0.02 25.49
N GLU A 123 -24.09 -1.13 25.78
CA GLU A 123 -24.70 -1.42 27.10
C GLU A 123 -24.12 -2.67 27.80
N LYS A 124 -23.05 -3.27 27.26
CA LYS A 124 -22.55 -4.58 27.72
C LYS A 124 -21.41 -4.43 28.73
N ASN A 125 -21.65 -4.84 29.98
CA ASN A 125 -20.66 -4.74 31.05
C ASN A 125 -19.72 -5.96 31.12
N CYS A 126 -18.50 -5.79 30.62
CA CYS A 126 -17.42 -6.76 30.71
C CYS A 126 -16.55 -6.66 31.98
N ASN A 127 -16.98 -5.95 33.03
CA ASN A 127 -16.29 -5.79 34.33
C ASN A 127 -14.78 -5.49 34.22
N HIS A 128 -13.93 -6.51 34.33
CA HIS A 128 -12.47 -6.42 34.24
C HIS A 128 -11.92 -6.92 32.88
N GLY A 129 -12.68 -6.77 31.82
CA GLY A 129 -12.32 -7.08 30.44
C GLY A 129 -12.65 -5.93 29.49
N ASP A 130 -12.35 -6.11 28.22
CA ASP A 130 -12.81 -5.23 27.14
C ASP A 130 -13.89 -5.95 26.31
N CYS A 131 -14.90 -5.21 25.87
CA CYS A 131 -15.98 -5.75 25.02
C CYS A 131 -15.53 -5.78 23.55
N LEU A 132 -15.70 -6.95 22.92
CA LEU A 132 -15.37 -7.22 21.53
C LEU A 132 -16.65 -7.58 20.77
N ILE A 133 -16.78 -7.09 19.55
CA ILE A 133 -17.87 -7.44 18.65
C ILE A 133 -17.50 -8.73 17.91
N ILE A 134 -18.49 -9.56 17.58
CA ILE A 134 -18.34 -10.79 16.79
C ILE A 134 -19.51 -10.91 15.81
N LEU A 135 -19.32 -11.60 14.69
CA LEU A 135 -20.34 -11.72 13.63
C LEU A 135 -21.35 -12.86 13.87
N THR A 136 -21.26 -13.55 15.01
CA THR A 136 -22.17 -14.65 15.40
C THR A 136 -22.95 -14.29 16.67
N PRO A 137 -24.24 -14.67 16.82
CA PRO A 137 -25.01 -14.43 18.03
C PRO A 137 -24.27 -14.89 19.31
N PRO A 138 -24.22 -14.09 20.40
CA PRO A 138 -25.00 -12.86 20.65
C PRO A 138 -24.31 -11.56 20.18
N TYR A 139 -23.45 -11.63 19.16
CA TYR A 139 -22.75 -10.51 18.51
C TYR A 139 -21.74 -9.72 19.38
N PHE A 140 -21.54 -10.11 20.64
CA PHE A 140 -20.45 -9.60 21.48
C PHE A 140 -19.82 -10.70 22.35
N LYS A 141 -18.57 -10.50 22.76
CA LYS A 141 -17.87 -11.31 23.78
C LYS A 141 -16.89 -10.45 24.60
N CYS A 142 -16.70 -10.79 25.87
CA CYS A 142 -15.71 -10.12 26.71
C CYS A 142 -14.32 -10.78 26.61
N SER A 143 -13.30 -9.96 26.35
CA SER A 143 -11.89 -10.35 26.52
C SER A 143 -11.41 -9.99 27.92
N CYS A 144 -11.32 -10.98 28.80
CA CYS A 144 -11.00 -10.77 30.20
C CYS A 144 -9.50 -10.55 30.42
N LYS A 145 -9.15 -9.47 31.12
CA LYS A 145 -7.76 -9.23 31.53
C LYS A 145 -7.39 -10.27 32.59
N PRO A 146 -6.23 -10.94 32.52
CA PRO A 146 -5.84 -11.90 33.55
C PRO A 146 -5.70 -11.23 34.92
N PRO A 147 -6.21 -11.83 36.02
CA PRO A 147 -6.63 -13.23 36.16
C PRO A 147 -8.14 -13.49 35.98
N TYR A 148 -8.93 -12.54 35.47
CA TYR A 148 -10.39 -12.64 35.41
C TYR A 148 -10.90 -13.64 34.36
N LYS A 149 -12.04 -14.28 34.64
CA LYS A 149 -12.62 -15.37 33.84
C LYS A 149 -13.79 -14.94 32.95
N ARG A 150 -13.86 -15.51 31.75
CA ARG A 150 -15.04 -15.46 30.86
C ARG A 150 -16.27 -16.11 31.55
N PRO A 151 -17.51 -15.75 31.17
CA PRO A 151 -17.88 -14.82 30.09
C PRO A 151 -17.90 -13.34 30.48
N SER A 152 -18.11 -12.98 31.75
CA SER A 152 -18.33 -11.58 32.18
C SER A 152 -17.13 -10.86 32.80
N CYS A 153 -15.99 -11.55 33.00
CA CYS A 153 -14.80 -11.04 33.67
C CYS A 153 -15.02 -10.50 35.09
N GLN A 154 -16.10 -10.94 35.74
CA GLN A 154 -16.46 -10.59 37.11
C GLN A 154 -15.57 -11.31 38.14
N TYR A 155 -15.30 -12.60 37.92
CA TYR A 155 -14.59 -13.46 38.87
C TYR A 155 -13.12 -13.64 38.51
N ALA A 156 -12.24 -13.48 39.51
CA ALA A 156 -10.80 -13.70 39.38
C ALA A 156 -10.41 -15.17 39.63
N SER A 157 -9.46 -15.68 38.86
CA SER A 157 -8.77 -16.95 39.14
C SER A 157 -7.78 -16.80 40.30
N LYS A 158 -7.50 -17.90 41.03
CA LYS A 158 -6.40 -17.93 42.00
C LYS A 158 -5.07 -17.70 41.27
N GLN A 159 -4.17 -16.86 41.83
CA GLN A 159 -2.93 -16.55 41.12
C GLN A 159 -2.04 -17.79 41.01
N CYS A 160 -1.54 -18.06 39.80
CA CYS A 160 -0.74 -19.24 39.47
C CYS A 160 -1.46 -20.58 39.68
N SER A 161 -2.80 -20.63 39.66
CA SER A 161 -3.56 -21.90 39.79
C SER A 161 -4.85 -21.87 38.94
N PRO A 162 -4.87 -22.56 37.77
CA PRO A 162 -3.75 -23.25 37.11
C PRO A 162 -2.63 -22.28 36.69
N ASN A 163 -1.45 -22.78 36.35
CA ASN A 163 -0.34 -21.95 35.88
C ASN A 163 -0.74 -21.21 34.58
N PRO A 164 -0.80 -19.87 34.56
CA PRO A 164 -1.19 -19.10 33.37
C PRO A 164 -0.06 -18.94 32.35
N CYS A 165 1.19 -19.24 32.72
CA CYS A 165 2.34 -19.11 31.85
C CYS A 165 2.44 -20.31 30.89
N LYS A 166 2.70 -20.04 29.61
CA LYS A 166 2.93 -21.00 28.52
C LYS A 166 4.39 -21.45 28.49
N ASN A 167 4.70 -22.40 27.62
CA ASN A 167 6.07 -22.80 27.24
C ASN A 167 7.02 -23.02 28.44
N GLY A 168 6.55 -23.71 29.49
CA GLY A 168 7.34 -24.00 30.70
C GLY A 168 7.54 -22.82 31.67
N GLY A 169 6.91 -21.67 31.43
CA GLY A 169 7.04 -20.47 32.25
C GLY A 169 6.64 -20.66 33.73
N ILE A 170 7.43 -20.09 34.64
CA ILE A 170 7.23 -20.19 36.08
C ILE A 170 6.42 -18.97 36.56
N CYS A 171 5.18 -19.19 36.99
CA CYS A 171 4.35 -18.12 37.56
C CYS A 171 4.79 -17.76 38.99
N ARG A 172 5.18 -16.50 39.19
CA ARG A 172 5.47 -15.92 40.50
C ARG A 172 4.30 -15.06 40.97
N ARG A 173 3.76 -15.38 42.16
CA ARG A 173 2.72 -14.55 42.81
C ARG A 173 3.34 -13.22 43.25
N ASN A 174 2.64 -12.12 42.98
CA ASN A 174 3.05 -10.80 43.46
C ASN A 174 2.41 -10.51 44.84
N ARG A 175 2.88 -9.48 45.55
CA ARG A 175 2.37 -9.07 46.87
C ARG A 175 0.90 -8.60 46.82
N TYR A 176 0.40 -8.20 45.65
CA TYR A 176 -0.99 -7.81 45.40
C TYR A 176 -1.85 -9.00 44.94
N ARG A 177 -3.05 -9.17 45.54
CA ARG A 177 -3.95 -10.34 45.34
C ARG A 177 -4.41 -10.62 43.90
N SER A 178 -4.30 -9.65 42.99
CA SER A 178 -4.69 -9.82 41.57
C SER A 178 -3.50 -9.85 40.60
N LYS A 179 -2.25 -9.63 41.05
CA LYS A 179 -1.07 -9.57 40.19
C LYS A 179 -0.20 -10.82 40.32
N PHE A 180 0.32 -11.28 39.19
CA PHE A 180 1.36 -12.30 39.07
C PHE A 180 2.28 -11.92 37.90
N THR A 181 3.43 -12.57 37.82
CA THR A 181 4.42 -12.36 36.76
C THR A 181 4.93 -13.73 36.30
N CYS A 182 5.02 -13.95 34.99
CA CYS A 182 5.66 -15.13 34.44
C CYS A 182 7.17 -14.90 34.34
N LYS A 183 7.98 -15.84 34.84
CA LYS A 183 9.39 -15.95 34.44
C LYS A 183 9.46 -16.93 33.29
N CYS A 184 9.83 -16.45 32.12
CA CYS A 184 9.96 -17.29 30.93
C CYS A 184 11.32 -18.02 30.91
N PRO A 185 11.38 -19.27 30.43
CA PRO A 185 12.63 -19.88 30.01
C PRO A 185 13.04 -19.29 28.67
N GLU A 186 14.33 -18.99 28.50
CA GLU A 186 14.86 -18.63 27.18
C GLU A 186 14.63 -19.77 26.18
N PRO A 187 14.31 -19.48 24.90
CA PRO A 187 14.21 -18.15 24.27
C PRO A 187 12.78 -17.55 24.27
N PHE A 188 11.85 -18.05 25.10
CA PHE A 188 10.46 -17.61 25.08
C PHE A 188 10.26 -16.25 25.76
N ARG A 189 9.46 -15.39 25.13
CA ARG A 189 9.19 -14.02 25.58
C ARG A 189 7.68 -13.72 25.68
N GLY A 190 7.34 -12.49 26.07
CA GLY A 190 5.95 -12.06 26.27
C GLY A 190 5.45 -12.18 27.70
N ARG A 191 4.22 -11.70 27.95
CA ARG A 191 3.64 -11.56 29.29
C ARG A 191 3.33 -12.91 29.94
N PHE A 192 3.01 -13.91 29.12
CA PHE A 192 2.69 -15.27 29.51
C PHE A 192 3.67 -16.28 28.91
N CYS A 193 4.82 -15.86 28.40
CA CYS A 193 5.80 -16.72 27.72
C CYS A 193 5.22 -17.38 26.45
N GLU A 194 4.30 -16.68 25.80
CA GLU A 194 3.54 -17.13 24.64
C GLU A 194 4.28 -16.95 23.32
N ILE A 195 5.24 -16.01 23.27
CA ILE A 195 5.99 -15.64 22.06
C ILE A 195 7.23 -16.55 21.95
N GLY A 196 7.39 -17.22 20.81
CA GLY A 196 8.52 -18.11 20.51
C GLY A 196 9.77 -17.39 19.98
N PRO A 197 10.88 -18.11 19.75
CA PRO A 197 12.06 -17.56 19.08
C PRO A 197 11.78 -17.23 17.61
N ASP A 198 11.00 -18.08 16.93
CA ASP A 198 10.62 -17.94 15.52
C ASP A 198 9.50 -16.90 15.29
N ASP A 199 9.04 -16.22 16.36
CA ASP A 199 8.01 -15.18 16.31
C ASP A 199 8.68 -13.83 16.04
N CYS A 200 9.08 -13.67 14.79
CA CYS A 200 9.88 -12.59 14.22
C CYS A 200 9.26 -12.09 12.89
N TYR A 201 9.77 -11.01 12.32
CA TYR A 201 9.35 -10.50 11.01
C TYR A 201 10.49 -10.48 9.99
N GLU A 202 10.16 -10.71 8.71
CA GLU A 202 11.09 -10.61 7.57
C GLU A 202 11.12 -9.18 7.01
N GLU A 203 12.00 -8.86 6.05
CA GLU A 203 12.14 -7.50 5.50
C GLU A 203 10.80 -6.89 5.04
N ASP A 204 9.95 -7.68 4.38
CA ASP A 204 8.54 -7.35 4.19
C ASP A 204 7.70 -7.76 5.41
N SER A 205 7.60 -6.83 6.37
CA SER A 205 6.84 -7.05 7.59
C SER A 205 5.31 -7.11 7.40
N SER A 206 4.78 -6.85 6.20
CA SER A 206 3.34 -6.98 5.88
C SER A 206 2.85 -8.44 5.96
N THR A 207 3.76 -9.38 5.70
CA THR A 207 3.52 -10.83 5.76
C THR A 207 3.49 -11.39 7.19
N TYR A 208 3.88 -10.61 8.20
CA TYR A 208 3.97 -11.06 9.58
C TYR A 208 2.63 -11.57 10.13
N ARG A 209 2.57 -12.86 10.51
CA ARG A 209 1.39 -13.51 11.11
C ARG A 209 1.63 -14.04 12.53
N GLY A 210 2.73 -13.66 13.16
CA GLY A 210 3.11 -14.07 14.52
C GLY A 210 2.16 -13.61 15.65
N THR A 211 2.52 -13.90 16.90
CA THR A 211 1.61 -13.83 18.06
C THR A 211 1.94 -12.71 19.06
N VAL A 212 2.97 -11.90 18.78
CA VAL A 212 3.24 -10.69 19.58
C VAL A 212 2.00 -9.79 19.66
N ASN A 213 1.63 -9.36 20.87
CA ASN A 213 0.51 -8.46 21.15
C ASN A 213 0.86 -7.35 22.16
N GLN A 214 2.15 -6.97 22.18
CA GLN A 214 2.68 -5.95 23.06
C GLN A 214 3.45 -4.89 22.25
N ALA A 215 3.06 -3.63 22.48
CA ALA A 215 3.72 -2.45 21.95
C ALA A 215 5.10 -2.23 22.60
N GLU A 216 6.01 -1.52 21.92
CA GLU A 216 7.36 -1.22 22.43
C GLU A 216 7.34 -0.45 23.75
N ASN A 217 6.35 0.45 23.93
CA ASN A 217 6.10 1.15 25.19
C ASN A 217 5.52 0.25 26.32
N GLY A 218 5.46 -1.06 26.10
CA GLY A 218 5.02 -2.09 27.05
C GLY A 218 3.51 -2.27 27.15
N ARG A 219 2.69 -1.50 26.41
CA ARG A 219 1.22 -1.61 26.45
C ARG A 219 0.73 -2.84 25.69
N THR A 220 -0.36 -3.43 26.15
CA THR A 220 -1.05 -4.50 25.44
C THR A 220 -1.88 -3.93 24.30
N CYS A 221 -1.78 -4.54 23.13
CA CYS A 221 -2.57 -4.22 21.95
C CYS A 221 -4.07 -4.39 22.19
N LEU A 222 -4.87 -3.50 21.62
CA LEU A 222 -6.31 -3.67 21.45
C LEU A 222 -6.57 -4.80 20.45
N HIS A 223 -7.69 -5.49 20.65
CA HIS A 223 -8.19 -6.45 19.68
C HIS A 223 -8.72 -5.72 18.44
N TRP A 224 -8.48 -6.24 17.25
CA TRP A 224 -8.97 -5.64 16.00
C TRP A 224 -10.50 -5.65 15.87
N ASN A 225 -11.19 -6.55 16.59
CA ASN A 225 -12.65 -6.58 16.73
C ASN A 225 -13.16 -5.85 17.98
N SER A 226 -12.40 -4.88 18.52
CA SER A 226 -12.86 -4.00 19.59
C SER A 226 -13.84 -2.95 19.05
N HIS A 227 -14.96 -2.74 19.74
CA HIS A 227 -15.95 -1.70 19.38
C HIS A 227 -15.35 -0.29 19.22
N HIS A 228 -14.29 0.03 19.95
CA HIS A 228 -13.55 1.29 19.81
C HIS A 228 -12.88 1.50 18.43
N LEU A 229 -12.83 0.47 17.57
CA LEU A 229 -12.16 0.50 16.26
C LEU A 229 -13.14 0.50 15.07
N LEU A 230 -14.46 0.57 15.28
CA LEU A 230 -15.44 0.56 14.18
C LEU A 230 -15.20 1.69 13.16
N ASP A 231 -14.85 2.89 13.63
CA ASP A 231 -14.52 4.04 12.78
C ASP A 231 -13.04 4.08 12.31
N HIS A 232 -12.24 3.06 12.63
CA HIS A 232 -10.82 3.01 12.28
C HIS A 232 -10.59 2.18 11.01
N PRO A 233 -9.64 2.56 10.13
CA PRO A 233 -9.49 1.96 8.80
C PRO A 233 -9.07 0.48 8.82
N PHE A 234 -8.38 0.05 9.89
CA PHE A 234 -7.96 -1.33 10.09
C PHE A 234 -8.69 -1.93 11.30
N ASN A 235 -9.68 -2.76 11.03
CA ASN A 235 -10.45 -3.44 12.07
C ASN A 235 -10.94 -4.79 11.53
N ALA A 236 -11.44 -5.68 12.38
CA ALA A 236 -11.82 -7.05 11.99
C ALA A 236 -13.08 -7.14 11.10
N PHE A 237 -13.70 -6.02 10.74
CA PHE A 237 -14.91 -5.94 9.92
C PHE A 237 -14.68 -5.21 8.58
N MET A 238 -13.43 -4.86 8.27
CA MET A 238 -13.07 -4.33 6.95
C MET A 238 -13.13 -5.44 5.88
N GLU A 239 -13.37 -5.04 4.63
CA GLU A 239 -13.18 -5.90 3.47
C GLU A 239 -11.72 -6.40 3.41
N ASP A 240 -11.52 -7.67 3.10
CA ASP A 240 -10.22 -8.36 3.07
C ASP A 240 -9.43 -8.42 4.39
N ALA A 241 -10.06 -8.23 5.57
CA ALA A 241 -9.38 -8.28 6.88
C ALA A 241 -8.48 -9.52 7.06
N ASP A 242 -8.97 -10.71 6.68
CA ASP A 242 -8.24 -11.98 6.77
C ASP A 242 -6.95 -11.99 5.94
N SER A 243 -6.92 -11.29 4.80
CA SER A 243 -5.73 -11.21 3.94
C SER A 243 -4.56 -10.51 4.64
N TYR A 244 -4.85 -9.46 5.41
CA TYR A 244 -3.90 -8.76 6.29
C TYR A 244 -3.63 -9.51 7.60
N GLY A 245 -4.26 -10.68 7.80
CA GLY A 245 -4.23 -11.43 9.05
C GLY A 245 -4.90 -10.70 10.20
N ILE A 246 -5.84 -9.78 9.92
CA ILE A 246 -6.64 -9.08 10.91
C ILE A 246 -7.89 -9.90 11.21
N GLY A 247 -8.22 -10.11 12.48
CA GLY A 247 -9.38 -10.90 12.90
C GLY A 247 -9.64 -10.79 14.40
N GLU A 248 -10.25 -11.83 15.00
CA GLU A 248 -10.73 -11.82 16.40
C GLU A 248 -9.61 -11.92 17.48
N HIS A 249 -8.43 -11.36 17.22
CA HIS A 249 -7.26 -11.35 18.10
C HIS A 249 -6.70 -9.94 18.30
N ASN A 250 -5.66 -9.81 19.13
CA ASN A 250 -4.91 -8.56 19.34
C ASN A 250 -3.43 -8.67 18.93
N PHE A 251 -3.08 -9.65 18.11
CA PHE A 251 -1.74 -9.78 17.55
C PHE A 251 -1.41 -8.63 16.61
N CYS A 252 -0.16 -8.18 16.65
CA CYS A 252 0.35 -7.11 15.81
C CYS A 252 0.33 -7.50 14.34
N ARG A 253 0.03 -6.55 13.47
CA ARG A 253 -0.01 -6.72 12.02
C ARG A 253 0.61 -5.49 11.36
N ASN A 254 0.94 -5.60 10.09
CA ASN A 254 1.34 -4.46 9.29
C ASN A 254 0.47 -4.39 8.03
N PRO A 255 -0.83 -4.06 8.17
CA PRO A 255 -1.80 -4.09 7.07
C PRO A 255 -1.59 -2.96 6.05
N ASP A 256 -0.71 -2.01 6.34
CA ASP A 256 -0.42 -0.86 5.50
C ASP A 256 1.03 -0.78 5.02
N GLU A 257 1.85 -1.82 5.19
CA GLU A 257 3.24 -1.85 4.71
C GLU A 257 4.06 -0.67 5.29
N ASP A 258 4.02 -0.52 6.63
CA ASP A 258 4.88 0.36 7.44
C ASP A 258 6.18 -0.35 7.88
N GLU A 259 7.04 0.33 8.63
CA GLU A 259 8.40 -0.14 8.98
C GLU A 259 8.45 -1.48 9.76
N LYS A 260 7.46 -1.74 10.62
CA LYS A 260 7.36 -2.96 11.44
C LYS A 260 5.91 -3.20 11.89
N PRO A 261 5.57 -4.42 12.37
CA PRO A 261 4.22 -4.70 12.85
C PRO A 261 3.82 -3.79 14.00
N TRP A 262 2.58 -3.29 13.96
CA TRP A 262 2.03 -2.35 14.93
C TRP A 262 0.66 -2.82 15.43
N CYS A 263 0.12 -2.09 16.40
CA CYS A 263 -1.25 -2.30 16.87
C CYS A 263 -1.86 -1.03 17.48
N TYR A 264 -3.19 -0.99 17.55
CA TYR A 264 -3.87 0.04 18.33
C TYR A 264 -3.68 -0.18 19.84
N ILE A 265 -3.53 0.91 20.58
CA ILE A 265 -3.39 0.94 22.05
C ILE A 265 -4.35 1.97 22.65
N ARG A 266 -4.79 1.75 23.90
CA ARG A 266 -5.65 2.73 24.60
C ARG A 266 -4.81 3.66 25.49
N LYS A 267 -4.91 4.97 25.29
CA LYS A 267 -4.18 6.03 26.02
C LYS A 267 -5.16 7.09 26.48
N ASN A 268 -5.27 7.29 27.80
CA ASN A 268 -6.17 8.28 28.42
C ASN A 268 -7.62 8.18 27.90
N LYS A 269 -8.13 6.95 27.78
CA LYS A 269 -9.44 6.57 27.18
C LYS A 269 -9.61 6.83 25.67
N LYS A 270 -8.62 7.40 24.98
CA LYS A 270 -8.60 7.48 23.50
C LYS A 270 -7.90 6.26 22.90
N VAL A 271 -8.26 5.92 21.66
CA VAL A 271 -7.45 5.05 20.80
C VAL A 271 -6.27 5.86 20.28
N ASP A 272 -5.11 5.22 20.26
CA ASP A 272 -3.83 5.67 19.72
C ASP A 272 -3.19 4.42 19.06
N TRP A 273 -2.06 4.53 18.38
CA TRP A 273 -1.34 3.36 17.87
C TRP A 273 0.12 3.38 18.32
N GLU A 274 0.79 2.23 18.26
CA GLU A 274 2.20 2.09 18.60
C GLU A 274 2.78 0.87 17.88
N TYR A 275 4.06 0.93 17.54
CA TYR A 275 4.80 -0.22 17.02
C TYR A 275 4.92 -1.33 18.06
N CYS A 276 5.00 -2.57 17.57
CA CYS A 276 5.13 -3.73 18.42
C CYS A 276 6.58 -4.16 18.65
N ASN A 277 6.80 -4.78 19.81
CA ASN A 277 8.08 -5.38 20.17
C ASN A 277 8.25 -6.73 19.44
N VAL A 278 8.31 -6.69 18.11
CA VAL A 278 8.68 -7.83 17.25
C VAL A 278 10.13 -7.63 16.82
N SER A 279 10.91 -8.71 16.80
CA SER A 279 12.31 -8.68 16.33
C SER A 279 12.36 -9.12 14.87
N PRO A 280 13.30 -8.61 14.05
CA PRO A 280 13.55 -9.16 12.72
C PRO A 280 14.11 -10.58 12.81
N CYS A 281 13.80 -11.45 11.83
CA CYS A 281 14.14 -12.88 11.91
C CYS A 281 15.64 -13.16 11.89
N SER A 282 16.40 -12.43 11.06
CA SER A 282 17.87 -12.39 11.14
C SER A 282 18.40 -11.31 10.20
N ALA A 283 18.80 -10.17 10.77
CA ALA A 283 19.91 -9.40 10.21
C ALA A 283 21.15 -9.79 11.01
N GLU A 284 22.22 -10.22 10.35
CA GLU A 284 23.52 -10.32 11.03
C GLU A 284 23.90 -8.92 11.54
N GLU A 285 24.50 -8.84 12.74
CA GLU A 285 24.95 -7.56 13.32
C GLU A 285 26.09 -6.96 12.48
N THR A 286 25.75 -6.21 11.42
CA THR A 286 26.73 -5.39 10.69
C THR A 286 27.16 -4.23 11.59
N ARG A 287 28.13 -4.49 12.47
CA ARG A 287 28.77 -3.49 13.32
C ARG A 287 29.59 -2.55 12.47
N THR A 288 29.08 -1.35 12.23
CA THR A 288 29.85 -0.27 11.60
C THR A 288 30.94 0.22 12.57
N GLU A 289 32.20 0.08 12.15
CA GLU A 289 33.31 0.79 12.78
C GLU A 289 33.19 2.31 12.56
N PRO A 290 33.76 3.15 13.45
CA PRO A 290 33.65 4.60 13.34
C PRO A 290 34.47 5.15 12.17
N PRO A 291 33.92 6.02 11.30
CA PRO A 291 34.72 6.64 10.24
C PRO A 291 35.65 7.71 10.81
N THR A 292 36.94 7.59 10.50
CA THR A 292 37.88 8.72 10.52
C THR A 292 38.09 9.23 9.10
N ASP A 293 37.27 10.20 8.68
CA ASP A 293 37.64 11.34 7.83
C ASP A 293 36.45 12.31 7.65
N PRO A 294 36.67 13.57 7.19
CA PRO A 294 35.62 14.60 7.14
C PRO A 294 34.54 14.30 6.07
N PRO A 295 33.27 14.66 6.32
CA PRO A 295 32.17 14.30 5.42
C PRO A 295 32.14 15.15 4.14
N GLU A 296 31.97 14.48 2.99
CA GLU A 296 31.48 15.12 1.77
C GLU A 296 29.95 15.32 1.87
N ILE A 297 29.43 16.39 1.27
CA ILE A 297 28.02 16.77 1.36
C ILE A 297 27.22 16.07 0.24
N PHE A 298 26.02 15.52 0.53
CA PHE A 298 25.19 14.68 -0.35
C PHE A 298 25.73 13.26 -0.67
N GLN A 299 26.25 12.54 0.34
CA GLN A 299 26.69 11.14 0.17
C GLN A 299 25.56 10.14 -0.13
N THR A 300 24.31 10.41 0.26
CA THR A 300 23.16 9.51 0.03
C THR A 300 22.00 10.23 -0.65
N CYS A 301 21.76 9.93 -1.93
CA CYS A 301 20.57 10.37 -2.65
C CYS A 301 19.32 9.57 -2.21
N GLY A 302 18.13 10.11 -2.49
CA GLY A 302 16.87 9.38 -2.37
C GLY A 302 16.43 9.03 -0.94
N GLN A 303 17.05 9.62 0.09
CA GLN A 303 16.81 9.27 1.51
C GLN A 303 16.20 10.45 2.30
N PRO A 304 14.85 10.57 2.38
CA PRO A 304 14.20 11.64 3.14
C PRO A 304 14.29 11.38 4.66
N GLU A 305 14.61 12.43 5.44
CA GLU A 305 14.66 12.36 6.91
C GLU A 305 13.27 12.28 7.56
N VAL A 306 12.26 12.89 6.93
CA VAL A 306 10.87 12.84 7.42
C VAL A 306 10.23 11.55 6.93
N ARG A 307 10.38 10.47 7.70
CA ARG A 307 9.62 9.23 7.45
C ARG A 307 8.12 9.49 7.60
N ARG A 308 7.36 8.94 6.66
CA ARG A 308 5.99 9.32 6.29
C ARG A 308 5.00 9.17 7.46
N THR A 309 4.31 10.24 7.83
CA THR A 309 3.10 10.15 8.69
C THR A 309 1.84 10.05 7.82
N ARG A 310 1.32 8.83 7.64
CA ARG A 310 0.20 8.55 6.73
C ARG A 310 -1.15 9.06 7.26
N LYS A 311 -1.52 10.28 6.92
CA LYS A 311 -2.94 10.64 6.68
C LYS A 311 -3.22 10.42 5.20
N ARG A 312 -4.31 9.73 4.85
CA ARG A 312 -4.76 9.52 3.46
C ARG A 312 -6.18 10.04 3.27
N ILE A 313 -6.35 10.92 2.29
CA ILE A 313 -7.62 11.41 1.75
C ILE A 313 -7.49 11.31 0.21
N TYR A 314 -8.61 11.22 -0.50
CA TYR A 314 -8.66 11.16 -1.97
C TYR A 314 -8.23 12.48 -2.64
N GLY A 315 -7.90 12.45 -3.94
CA GLY A 315 -7.54 13.64 -4.75
C GLY A 315 -6.08 14.10 -4.67
N GLY A 316 -5.20 13.30 -4.06
CA GLY A 316 -3.84 13.71 -3.71
C GLY A 316 -3.77 14.22 -2.26
N SER A 317 -2.75 13.80 -1.51
CA SER A 317 -2.54 14.25 -0.14
C SER A 317 -1.67 15.50 -0.11
N LYS A 318 -1.90 16.41 0.85
CA LYS A 318 -0.90 17.43 1.20
C LYS A 318 0.35 16.71 1.69
N ALA A 319 1.44 16.85 0.97
CA ALA A 319 2.72 16.27 1.35
C ALA A 319 3.15 16.86 2.70
N THR A 320 3.82 16.06 3.53
CA THR A 320 4.42 16.59 4.76
C THR A 320 5.73 17.34 4.43
N PRO A 321 6.03 18.48 5.08
CA PRO A 321 7.26 19.23 4.81
C PRO A 321 8.51 18.34 4.97
N GLY A 322 9.32 18.23 3.91
CA GLY A 322 10.50 17.35 3.88
C GLY A 322 10.24 15.89 3.46
N GLN A 323 9.00 15.55 3.05
CA GLN A 323 8.68 14.23 2.49
C GLN A 323 9.26 14.01 1.09
N HIS A 324 9.25 15.05 0.26
CA HIS A 324 9.83 15.07 -1.09
C HIS A 324 10.93 16.14 -1.18
N PRO A 325 12.05 15.98 -0.44
CA PRO A 325 13.06 17.05 -0.24
C PRO A 325 13.89 17.37 -1.49
N TRP A 326 13.71 16.62 -2.58
CA TRP A 326 14.26 16.88 -3.90
C TRP A 326 13.35 17.73 -4.79
N MET A 327 12.13 18.03 -4.36
CA MET A 327 11.19 18.83 -5.14
C MET A 327 11.72 20.25 -5.35
N ALA A 328 11.78 20.68 -6.61
CA ALA A 328 12.14 22.02 -7.01
C ALA A 328 10.94 22.75 -7.62
N SER A 329 10.71 23.99 -7.18
CA SER A 329 9.78 24.93 -7.79
C SER A 329 10.57 25.84 -8.74
N LEU A 330 10.35 25.69 -10.05
CA LEU A 330 10.88 26.61 -11.05
C LEU A 330 9.95 27.82 -11.12
N GLN A 331 10.56 29.00 -11.04
CA GLN A 331 9.88 30.28 -10.91
C GLN A 331 10.38 31.28 -11.95
N ARG A 332 9.45 32.05 -12.52
CA ARG A 332 9.73 33.20 -13.39
C ARG A 332 9.51 34.48 -12.60
N GLN A 333 10.34 35.48 -12.86
CA GLN A 333 10.19 36.79 -12.25
C GLN A 333 9.10 37.60 -13.00
N THR A 334 8.07 38.03 -12.27
CA THR A 334 6.95 38.85 -12.77
C THR A 334 6.92 40.20 -12.03
N PRO A 335 6.14 41.20 -12.48
CA PRO A 335 6.00 42.47 -11.77
C PRO A 335 5.46 42.35 -10.35
N ASP A 336 4.61 41.34 -10.09
CA ASP A 336 3.93 41.12 -8.80
C ASP A 336 4.69 40.15 -7.87
N GLY A 337 5.77 39.53 -8.35
CA GLY A 337 6.63 38.64 -7.56
C GLY A 337 7.26 37.50 -8.38
N ASN A 338 7.68 36.43 -7.70
CA ASN A 338 8.07 35.19 -8.36
C ASN A 338 6.86 34.29 -8.55
N GLU A 339 6.58 33.89 -9.79
CA GLU A 339 5.49 32.99 -10.15
C GLU A 339 6.03 31.59 -10.46
N HIS A 340 5.43 30.56 -9.88
CA HIS A 340 5.76 29.16 -10.14
C HIS A 340 5.05 28.66 -11.41
N PHE A 341 5.83 28.08 -12.33
CA PHE A 341 5.32 27.64 -13.64
C PHE A 341 5.63 26.16 -13.96
N CYS A 342 6.68 25.58 -13.39
CA CYS A 342 7.04 24.17 -13.58
C CYS A 342 7.68 23.57 -12.32
N GLY A 343 7.58 22.26 -12.17
CA GLY A 343 8.34 21.46 -11.24
C GLY A 343 9.74 21.10 -11.74
N GLY A 344 10.53 20.52 -10.84
CA GLY A 344 11.86 20.00 -11.12
C GLY A 344 12.36 19.12 -9.98
N VAL A 345 13.54 18.54 -10.15
CA VAL A 345 14.10 17.54 -9.25
C VAL A 345 15.58 17.81 -8.98
N LEU A 346 15.95 18.06 -7.73
CA LEU A 346 17.35 18.15 -7.33
C LEU A 346 18.02 16.78 -7.43
N ILE A 347 19.03 16.64 -8.28
CA ILE A 347 19.78 15.38 -8.48
C ILE A 347 21.23 15.46 -8.01
N LYS A 348 21.82 16.66 -7.98
CA LYS A 348 23.06 17.00 -7.26
C LYS A 348 22.95 18.42 -6.70
N SER A 349 23.82 18.80 -5.77
CA SER A 349 23.84 20.13 -5.13
C SER A 349 23.66 21.32 -6.08
N CYS A 350 24.30 21.28 -7.26
CA CYS A 350 24.23 22.34 -8.28
C CYS A 350 23.35 22.00 -9.50
N TRP A 351 22.60 20.89 -9.48
CA TRP A 351 21.93 20.34 -10.68
C TRP A 351 20.48 19.93 -10.41
N VAL A 352 19.58 20.55 -11.17
CA VAL A 352 18.16 20.24 -11.18
C VAL A 352 17.75 19.69 -12.55
N LEU A 353 17.00 18.60 -12.53
CA LEU A 353 16.40 17.94 -13.69
C LEU A 353 14.96 18.42 -13.86
N THR A 354 14.50 18.64 -15.09
CA THR A 354 13.12 19.07 -15.40
C THR A 354 12.78 18.72 -16.86
N ALA A 355 11.57 19.02 -17.31
CA ALA A 355 11.14 18.87 -18.70
C ALA A 355 11.76 19.96 -19.60
N ALA A 356 11.97 19.65 -20.88
CA ALA A 356 12.50 20.60 -21.85
C ALA A 356 11.46 21.66 -22.25
N HIS A 357 10.18 21.29 -22.38
CA HIS A 357 9.11 22.22 -22.75
C HIS A 357 8.94 23.39 -21.76
N CYS A 358 9.26 23.17 -20.47
CA CYS A 358 9.31 24.22 -19.45
C CYS A 358 10.32 25.34 -19.77
N LEU A 359 11.35 25.03 -20.55
CA LEU A 359 12.58 25.81 -20.71
C LEU A 359 12.89 26.20 -22.16
N GLU A 360 12.03 25.87 -23.11
CA GLU A 360 12.24 26.09 -24.56
C GLU A 360 12.32 27.59 -24.93
N ASN A 361 11.55 28.44 -24.25
CA ASN A 361 11.54 29.89 -24.46
C ASN A 361 11.67 30.67 -23.13
N PRO A 362 12.89 30.82 -22.56
CA PRO A 362 13.11 31.54 -21.32
C PRO A 362 13.19 33.05 -21.57
N GLU A 363 12.03 33.70 -21.76
CA GLU A 363 11.94 35.18 -21.91
C GLU A 363 12.33 35.92 -20.61
N THR A 364 12.27 35.24 -19.46
CA THR A 364 12.57 35.81 -18.14
C THR A 364 13.61 34.97 -17.40
N LYS A 365 14.28 35.61 -16.44
CA LYS A 365 15.26 34.96 -15.56
C LYS A 365 14.56 33.88 -14.72
N ILE A 366 15.10 32.66 -14.75
CA ILE A 366 14.56 31.52 -14.02
C ILE A 366 15.24 31.40 -12.66
N GLN A 367 14.43 31.30 -11.61
CA GLN A 367 14.86 30.96 -10.26
C GLN A 367 14.34 29.57 -9.88
N VAL A 368 15.09 28.90 -9.02
CA VAL A 368 14.79 27.56 -8.52
C VAL A 368 14.70 27.64 -7.01
N ALA A 369 13.51 27.39 -6.45
CA ALA A 369 13.28 27.29 -5.02
C ALA A 369 13.23 25.82 -4.58
N LEU A 370 14.08 25.46 -3.63
CA LEU A 370 14.21 24.11 -3.04
C LEU A 370 13.69 24.11 -1.60
N GLY A 371 13.11 22.97 -1.19
CA GLY A 371 12.59 22.79 0.17
C GLY A 371 11.34 23.61 0.48
N LYS A 372 10.69 24.18 -0.55
CA LYS A 372 9.42 24.91 -0.43
C LYS A 372 8.27 23.92 -0.17
N GLN A 373 7.30 24.32 0.64
CA GLN A 373 6.04 23.59 0.84
C GLN A 373 4.85 24.40 0.28
N ASN A 374 4.84 25.72 0.45
CA ASN A 374 3.73 26.58 0.07
C ASN A 374 4.14 27.71 -0.88
N LEU A 375 3.54 27.77 -2.07
CA LEU A 375 3.83 28.78 -3.09
C LEU A 375 3.60 30.23 -2.61
N LYS A 376 2.55 30.46 -1.80
CA LYS A 376 2.15 31.82 -1.36
C LYS A 376 2.91 32.37 -0.15
N THR A 377 3.68 31.53 0.55
CA THR A 377 4.42 31.97 1.75
C THR A 377 5.91 31.73 1.56
N LYS A 378 6.74 32.68 2.01
CA LYS A 378 8.19 32.45 2.10
C LYS A 378 8.50 31.78 3.44
N GLU A 379 9.14 30.62 3.37
CA GLU A 379 9.45 29.77 4.51
C GLU A 379 10.95 29.83 4.81
N ASN A 380 11.32 29.88 6.09
CA ASN A 380 12.71 30.11 6.54
C ASN A 380 13.71 28.98 6.18
N HIS A 381 13.23 27.88 5.61
CA HIS A 381 14.02 26.72 5.21
C HIS A 381 14.14 26.57 3.69
N GLU A 382 13.55 27.47 2.91
CA GLU A 382 13.71 27.53 1.46
C GLU A 382 15.13 27.94 1.08
N GLN A 383 15.68 27.31 0.05
CA GLN A 383 16.93 27.74 -0.60
C GLN A 383 16.60 28.12 -2.04
N VAL A 384 16.94 29.34 -2.45
CA VAL A 384 16.59 29.90 -3.76
C VAL A 384 17.87 30.20 -4.54
N PHE A 385 17.94 29.69 -5.77
CA PHE A 385 19.10 29.83 -6.65
C PHE A 385 18.68 30.36 -8.02
N ASP A 386 19.53 31.18 -8.64
CA ASP A 386 19.38 31.51 -10.05
C ASP A 386 19.87 30.35 -10.93
N ALA A 387 19.24 30.11 -12.08
CA ALA A 387 19.78 29.20 -13.09
C ALA A 387 20.86 29.90 -13.94
N VAL A 388 22.09 29.36 -13.96
CA VAL A 388 23.22 29.93 -14.75
C VAL A 388 23.33 29.32 -16.14
N GLN A 389 22.84 28.09 -16.30
CA GLN A 389 22.94 27.35 -17.55
C GLN A 389 21.68 26.50 -17.70
N ILE A 390 21.02 26.65 -18.84
CA ILE A 390 19.89 25.85 -19.30
C ILE A 390 20.42 24.91 -20.37
N ILE A 391 20.18 23.60 -20.23
CA ILE A 391 20.70 22.58 -21.15
C ILE A 391 19.54 21.67 -21.54
N LEU A 392 18.90 21.95 -22.68
CA LEU A 392 17.90 21.09 -23.29
C LEU A 392 18.58 19.84 -23.89
N HIS A 393 17.87 18.72 -23.96
CA HIS A 393 18.33 17.56 -24.73
C HIS A 393 18.37 17.90 -26.23
N GLY A 394 19.48 17.58 -26.92
CA GLY A 394 19.69 17.98 -28.32
C GLY A 394 18.73 17.32 -29.34
N GLU A 395 18.00 16.30 -28.92
CA GLU A 395 16.98 15.61 -29.73
C GLU A 395 15.55 15.85 -29.23
N TYR A 396 15.33 16.84 -28.35
CA TYR A 396 14.00 17.27 -27.94
C TYR A 396 13.19 17.76 -29.16
N ARG A 397 11.91 17.38 -29.23
CA ARG A 397 10.98 17.78 -30.30
C ARG A 397 9.53 17.72 -29.80
N ASP A 398 8.74 18.74 -30.13
CA ASP A 398 7.27 18.66 -30.13
C ASP A 398 6.80 18.22 -31.53
N LYS A 399 5.92 17.22 -31.58
CA LYS A 399 5.18 16.84 -32.78
C LYS A 399 3.69 16.78 -32.51
N GLY A 400 3.05 17.94 -32.44
CA GLY A 400 1.60 18.09 -32.31
C GLY A 400 1.09 17.74 -30.91
N GLY A 401 1.75 18.29 -29.89
CA GLY A 401 1.44 18.02 -28.48
C GLY A 401 1.97 16.66 -27.99
N VAL A 402 2.88 16.03 -28.73
CA VAL A 402 3.64 14.85 -28.28
C VAL A 402 5.09 15.28 -28.10
N LEU A 403 5.55 15.27 -26.85
CA LEU A 403 6.86 15.78 -26.45
C LEU A 403 7.86 14.62 -26.33
N TYR A 404 8.78 14.52 -27.29
CA TYR A 404 9.79 13.47 -27.32
C TYR A 404 11.11 13.99 -26.77
N ASN A 405 11.85 13.12 -26.06
CA ASN A 405 13.09 13.49 -25.38
C ASN A 405 12.94 14.75 -24.50
N ASP A 406 11.78 14.88 -23.84
CA ASP A 406 11.38 16.06 -23.06
C ASP A 406 12.12 16.11 -21.71
N ILE A 407 13.41 16.45 -21.77
CA ILE A 407 14.31 16.50 -20.63
C ILE A 407 15.34 17.63 -20.76
N ALA A 408 15.59 18.30 -19.64
CA ALA A 408 16.53 19.39 -19.53
C ALA A 408 17.23 19.42 -18.17
N LEU A 409 18.43 19.98 -18.15
CA LEU A 409 19.23 20.23 -16.96
C LEU A 409 19.39 21.73 -16.70
N LEU A 410 19.20 22.11 -15.44
CA LEU A 410 19.49 23.43 -14.90
C LEU A 410 20.73 23.35 -14.00
N LYS A 411 21.75 24.15 -14.31
CA LYS A 411 22.89 24.39 -13.41
C LYS A 411 22.56 25.59 -12.52
N LEU A 412 22.70 25.42 -11.20
CA LEU A 412 22.42 26.46 -10.20
C LEU A 412 23.62 27.39 -10.01
N GLN A 413 23.35 28.68 -9.77
CA GLN A 413 24.34 29.68 -9.34
C GLN A 413 24.71 29.41 -7.88
N PRO A 414 26.00 29.19 -7.55
CA PRO A 414 26.41 29.14 -6.14
C PRO A 414 26.16 30.48 -5.44
N VAL A 415 25.65 30.41 -4.20
CA VAL A 415 25.50 31.50 -3.24
C VAL A 415 26.51 31.27 -2.12
N ASP A 416 27.30 32.28 -1.78
CA ASP A 416 28.38 32.19 -0.78
C ASP A 416 29.35 31.01 -1.02
N GLY A 417 29.59 30.67 -2.29
CA GLY A 417 30.47 29.57 -2.72
C GLY A 417 29.84 28.17 -2.70
N SER A 418 28.58 28.02 -2.27
CA SER A 418 27.86 26.74 -2.23
C SER A 418 26.60 26.77 -3.09
N CYS A 419 26.22 25.63 -3.68
CA CYS A 419 24.90 25.48 -4.30
C CYS A 419 23.87 25.08 -3.23
N ALA A 420 22.92 24.18 -3.53
CA ALA A 420 22.04 23.62 -2.51
C ALA A 420 22.87 22.97 -1.39
N VAL A 421 22.49 23.25 -0.14
CA VAL A 421 23.08 22.68 1.08
C VAL A 421 22.10 21.65 1.64
N GLU A 422 22.61 20.48 2.03
CA GLU A 422 21.74 19.40 2.49
C GLU A 422 21.03 19.76 3.81
N THR A 423 19.72 19.56 3.85
CA THR A 423 18.90 19.66 5.06
C THR A 423 17.78 18.63 5.02
N LYS A 424 17.04 18.44 6.11
CA LYS A 424 15.81 17.62 6.13
C LYS A 424 14.72 18.05 5.13
N TYR A 425 14.83 19.24 4.55
CA TYR A 425 13.92 19.78 3.54
C TYR A 425 14.53 19.84 2.13
N VAL A 426 15.85 19.71 2.00
CA VAL A 426 16.59 19.85 0.73
C VAL A 426 17.60 18.70 0.63
N LYS A 427 17.29 17.70 -0.20
CA LYS A 427 18.13 16.53 -0.49
C LYS A 427 18.01 16.16 -1.96
N THR A 428 18.91 15.32 -2.47
CA THR A 428 18.89 14.87 -3.86
C THR A 428 18.02 13.63 -4.04
N ALA A 429 17.37 13.46 -5.19
CA ALA A 429 16.83 12.18 -5.66
C ALA A 429 17.92 11.37 -6.35
N CYS A 430 17.82 10.03 -6.32
CA CYS A 430 18.75 9.19 -7.08
C CYS A 430 18.37 9.17 -8.57
N VAL A 431 19.35 9.22 -9.47
CA VAL A 431 19.12 8.97 -10.91
C VAL A 431 19.27 7.46 -11.16
N PRO A 432 18.24 6.77 -11.68
CA PRO A 432 18.30 5.32 -11.89
C PRO A 432 19.08 4.95 -13.17
N ASP A 433 19.90 3.90 -13.05
CA ASP A 433 20.60 3.20 -14.14
C ASP A 433 20.03 1.79 -14.41
N PHE A 434 18.97 1.40 -13.68
CA PHE A 434 18.25 0.14 -13.80
C PHE A 434 16.77 0.36 -14.15
N PHE A 435 16.11 -0.69 -14.63
CA PHE A 435 14.68 -0.67 -14.95
C PHE A 435 13.86 -1.35 -13.84
N LEU A 436 12.76 -0.71 -13.44
CA LEU A 436 11.79 -1.23 -12.48
C LEU A 436 10.73 -2.13 -13.15
N PRO A 437 10.18 -3.12 -12.44
CA PRO A 437 9.11 -3.96 -12.96
C PRO A 437 7.81 -3.19 -13.18
N VAL A 438 7.02 -3.65 -14.16
CA VAL A 438 5.68 -3.11 -14.43
C VAL A 438 4.79 -3.28 -13.19
N GLY A 439 4.05 -2.24 -12.83
CA GLY A 439 3.19 -2.22 -11.65
C GLY A 439 3.90 -1.78 -10.36
N ALA A 440 5.20 -1.48 -10.39
CA ALA A 440 5.92 -0.87 -9.27
C ALA A 440 5.24 0.42 -8.80
N SER A 441 5.25 0.63 -7.48
CA SER A 441 4.63 1.78 -6.82
C SER A 441 5.52 3.01 -6.90
N CYS A 442 4.98 4.09 -7.43
CA CYS A 442 5.67 5.37 -7.57
C CYS A 442 4.80 6.52 -7.02
N PHE A 443 5.41 7.69 -6.90
CA PHE A 443 4.82 8.91 -6.35
C PHE A 443 5.05 10.06 -7.32
N ILE A 444 3.96 10.73 -7.68
CA ILE A 444 4.02 12.08 -8.26
C ILE A 444 3.93 13.10 -7.12
N SER A 445 4.63 14.22 -7.25
CA SER A 445 4.56 15.32 -6.29
C SER A 445 4.72 16.66 -6.98
N GLY A 446 3.92 17.64 -6.57
CA GLY A 446 3.99 19.01 -7.08
C GLY A 446 2.85 19.90 -6.61
N TRP A 447 2.65 21.00 -7.32
CA TRP A 447 1.70 22.08 -6.97
C TRP A 447 0.63 22.29 -8.05
N GLY A 448 0.46 21.33 -8.96
CA GLY A 448 -0.42 21.46 -10.10
C GLY A 448 -1.90 21.63 -9.80
N GLU A 449 -2.68 21.72 -10.88
CA GLU A 449 -4.14 21.79 -10.85
C GLU A 449 -4.73 20.58 -10.14
N THR A 450 -5.75 20.85 -9.32
CA THR A 450 -6.50 19.85 -8.56
C THR A 450 -7.83 19.52 -9.25
N GLU A 451 -8.66 18.65 -8.68
CA GLU A 451 -10.00 18.29 -9.20
C GLU A 451 -10.98 19.49 -9.38
N THR A 452 -10.57 20.71 -9.02
CA THR A 452 -11.33 21.97 -9.18
C THR A 452 -10.73 22.93 -10.22
N ASP A 453 -9.78 22.48 -11.05
CA ASP A 453 -9.01 23.30 -12.01
C ASP A 453 -8.28 24.51 -11.34
N GLU A 454 -8.01 24.42 -10.04
CA GLU A 454 -7.20 25.42 -9.31
C GLU A 454 -5.82 24.84 -8.93
N GLN A 455 -4.77 25.61 -9.20
CA GLN A 455 -3.38 25.30 -8.83
C GLN A 455 -3.22 25.25 -7.30
N SER A 456 -2.77 24.11 -6.77
CA SER A 456 -2.59 23.95 -5.32
C SER A 456 -1.43 24.80 -4.81
N HIS A 457 -1.71 25.75 -3.92
CA HIS A 457 -0.65 26.49 -3.22
C HIS A 457 0.20 25.62 -2.29
N GLN A 458 -0.26 24.41 -1.94
CA GLN A 458 0.43 23.47 -1.05
C GLN A 458 1.00 22.30 -1.85
N LEU A 459 2.20 21.83 -1.49
CA LEU A 459 2.80 20.66 -2.13
C LEU A 459 1.90 19.44 -1.90
N LEU A 460 1.52 18.77 -2.98
CA LEU A 460 0.72 17.56 -2.99
C LEU A 460 1.58 16.34 -3.35
N ASP A 461 1.11 15.16 -2.96
CA ASP A 461 1.62 13.88 -3.43
C ASP A 461 0.51 12.87 -3.73
N ALA A 462 0.73 12.02 -4.73
CA ALA A 462 -0.18 10.93 -5.06
C ALA A 462 0.58 9.67 -5.46
N ASN A 463 0.04 8.51 -5.08
CA ASN A 463 0.63 7.21 -5.41
C ASN A 463 0.01 6.63 -6.70
N VAL A 464 0.89 6.31 -7.65
CA VAL A 464 0.59 5.76 -8.97
C VAL A 464 1.37 4.45 -9.17
N LYS A 465 1.07 3.72 -10.24
CA LYS A 465 1.81 2.50 -10.62
C LYS A 465 2.35 2.61 -12.03
N LEU A 466 3.55 2.07 -12.28
CA LEU A 466 4.12 1.98 -13.63
C LEU A 466 3.26 1.10 -14.54
N ILE A 467 3.06 1.54 -15.78
CA ILE A 467 2.29 0.85 -16.82
C ILE A 467 3.26 0.44 -17.93
N SER A 468 3.14 -0.79 -18.44
CA SER A 468 4.02 -1.28 -19.51
C SER A 468 3.82 -0.51 -20.81
N GLN A 469 4.90 -0.28 -21.57
CA GLN A 469 4.86 0.44 -22.84
C GLN A 469 3.85 -0.11 -23.82
N ARG A 470 3.83 -1.45 -23.99
CA ARG A 470 2.86 -2.15 -24.84
C ARG A 470 1.42 -1.81 -24.47
N LYS A 471 1.11 -1.75 -23.17
CA LYS A 471 -0.23 -1.40 -22.69
C LYS A 471 -0.51 0.07 -22.91
N CYS A 472 0.43 0.95 -22.59
CA CYS A 472 0.22 2.38 -22.74
C CYS A 472 -0.03 2.81 -24.20
N ASN A 473 0.64 2.15 -25.16
CA ASN A 473 0.43 2.36 -26.58
C ASN A 473 -0.83 1.70 -27.17
N GLU A 474 -1.66 1.00 -26.38
CA GLU A 474 -2.95 0.47 -26.87
C GLU A 474 -3.81 1.60 -27.50
N PRO A 475 -4.54 1.35 -28.61
CA PRO A 475 -5.40 2.35 -29.27
C PRO A 475 -6.40 3.05 -28.35
N LYS A 476 -6.83 2.39 -27.27
CA LYS A 476 -7.75 2.94 -26.27
C LYS A 476 -7.08 3.88 -25.26
N LEU A 477 -5.75 3.81 -25.12
CA LEU A 477 -4.97 4.64 -24.19
C LEU A 477 -4.28 5.77 -24.95
N HIS A 478 -3.28 5.50 -25.80
CA HIS A 478 -2.48 6.54 -26.49
C HIS A 478 -2.20 6.30 -27.98
N ASP A 479 -2.83 5.29 -28.60
CA ASP A 479 -2.81 5.06 -30.06
C ASP A 479 -1.41 5.08 -30.70
N ASN A 480 -0.49 4.30 -30.11
CA ASN A 480 0.90 4.16 -30.54
C ASN A 480 1.71 5.48 -30.64
N ARG A 481 1.32 6.54 -29.90
CA ARG A 481 2.01 7.84 -29.91
C ARG A 481 3.33 7.88 -29.10
N LEU A 482 3.61 6.89 -28.24
CA LEU A 482 4.79 6.91 -27.36
C LEU A 482 5.94 6.07 -27.92
N ASP A 483 7.16 6.61 -27.89
CA ASP A 483 8.41 5.88 -28.13
C ASP A 483 9.16 5.57 -26.82
N ASP A 484 10.38 5.04 -26.91
CA ASP A 484 11.18 4.62 -25.76
C ASP A 484 11.88 5.77 -25.01
N SER A 485 11.58 7.03 -25.36
CA SER A 485 11.88 8.22 -24.53
C SER A 485 10.81 8.48 -23.46
N MET A 486 9.67 7.78 -23.51
CA MET A 486 8.49 8.01 -22.67
C MET A 486 8.06 6.74 -21.93
N LEU A 487 7.47 6.91 -20.74
CA LEU A 487 6.79 5.88 -19.97
C LEU A 487 5.43 6.38 -19.47
N CYS A 488 4.61 5.47 -18.95
CA CYS A 488 3.34 5.83 -18.32
C CYS A 488 3.25 5.35 -16.88
N ALA A 489 2.58 6.14 -16.05
CA ALA A 489 2.17 5.75 -14.71
C ALA A 489 0.74 6.23 -14.43
N GLY A 490 -0.02 5.49 -13.64
CA GLY A 490 -1.40 5.89 -13.32
C GLY A 490 -2.27 4.76 -12.80
N ARG A 491 -3.60 4.98 -12.76
CA ARG A 491 -4.59 4.02 -12.23
C ARG A 491 -5.63 3.61 -13.27
N LEU A 492 -5.31 2.60 -14.09
CA LEU A 492 -6.14 2.11 -15.20
C LEU A 492 -7.53 1.52 -14.86
N ARG A 493 -7.94 1.46 -13.58
CA ARG A 493 -9.23 0.87 -13.16
C ARG A 493 -10.15 1.81 -12.38
N LYS A 494 -9.71 3.02 -12.02
CA LYS A 494 -10.49 4.04 -11.31
C LYS A 494 -10.16 5.43 -11.89
N PRO A 495 -11.15 6.29 -12.17
CA PRO A 495 -10.88 7.70 -12.53
C PRO A 495 -10.25 8.47 -11.36
N GLY A 496 -9.65 9.63 -11.66
CA GLY A 496 -9.39 10.70 -10.68
C GLY A 496 -8.01 10.75 -10.03
N ILE A 497 -6.98 10.01 -10.49
CA ILE A 497 -5.59 10.21 -10.02
C ILE A 497 -4.63 10.14 -11.20
N ASP A 498 -4.11 11.31 -11.57
CA ASP A 498 -3.09 11.54 -12.59
C ASP A 498 -2.28 12.81 -12.26
N SER A 499 -1.19 13.09 -12.97
CA SER A 499 -0.46 14.37 -12.86
C SER A 499 -1.09 15.47 -13.72
N CYS A 500 -1.02 16.73 -13.26
CA CYS A 500 -1.78 17.85 -13.83
C CYS A 500 -0.95 19.06 -14.26
N GLN A 501 -1.59 20.06 -14.89
CA GLN A 501 -0.90 21.29 -15.31
C GLN A 501 -0.26 21.97 -14.10
N GLY A 502 0.94 22.51 -14.27
CA GLY A 502 1.76 23.05 -13.17
C GLY A 502 2.66 22.03 -12.47
N ASP A 503 2.41 20.72 -12.60
CA ASP A 503 3.38 19.68 -12.19
C ASP A 503 4.45 19.40 -13.26
N SER A 504 4.31 19.96 -14.48
CA SER A 504 5.25 19.81 -15.61
C SER A 504 6.71 19.90 -15.19
N GLY A 505 7.53 18.92 -15.60
CA GLY A 505 8.94 18.79 -15.19
C GLY A 505 9.19 18.30 -13.77
N GLY A 506 8.13 18.14 -12.95
CA GLY A 506 8.19 17.56 -11.62
C GLY A 506 8.48 16.05 -11.63
N PRO A 507 8.87 15.47 -10.47
CA PRO A 507 9.29 14.08 -10.38
C PRO A 507 8.12 13.10 -10.39
N LEU A 508 8.28 12.02 -11.15
CA LEU A 508 7.77 10.70 -10.81
C LEU A 508 8.88 9.95 -10.08
N THR A 509 8.79 9.86 -8.74
CA THR A 509 9.74 9.08 -7.93
C THR A 509 9.24 7.66 -7.69
N CYS A 510 10.10 6.67 -7.86
CA CYS A 510 9.82 5.28 -7.52
C CYS A 510 10.77 4.82 -6.41
N VAL A 511 10.33 3.87 -5.57
CA VAL A 511 11.10 3.40 -4.42
C VAL A 511 11.68 2.02 -4.71
N GLU A 512 12.99 1.87 -4.57
CA GLU A 512 13.73 0.61 -4.66
C GLU A 512 14.69 0.53 -3.46
N ASN A 513 14.68 -0.58 -2.71
CA ASN A 513 15.53 -0.78 -1.52
C ASN A 513 15.51 0.41 -0.52
N GLY A 514 14.32 1.02 -0.35
CA GLY A 514 14.12 2.17 0.54
C GLY A 514 14.66 3.52 0.03
N SER A 515 15.27 3.57 -1.17
CA SER A 515 15.77 4.79 -1.81
C SER A 515 14.80 5.28 -2.89
N TYR A 516 14.61 6.60 -2.99
CA TYR A 516 13.77 7.25 -3.99
C TYR A 516 14.57 7.63 -5.24
N TYR A 517 14.18 7.06 -6.37
CA TYR A 517 14.76 7.30 -7.68
C TYR A 517 13.82 8.16 -8.53
N VAL A 518 14.34 9.20 -9.19
CA VAL A 518 13.60 9.96 -10.20
C VAL A 518 13.51 9.12 -11.48
N TYR A 519 12.42 8.37 -11.60
CA TYR A 519 12.23 7.39 -12.67
C TYR A 519 11.55 8.01 -13.89
N GLY A 520 10.73 9.04 -13.68
CA GLY A 520 10.15 9.85 -14.74
C GLY A 520 10.06 11.34 -14.40
N LEU A 521 9.79 12.16 -15.40
CA LEU A 521 9.44 13.59 -15.28
C LEU A 521 8.07 13.83 -15.89
N VAL A 522 7.21 14.60 -15.24
CA VAL A 522 5.88 14.95 -15.78
C VAL A 522 6.06 15.68 -17.12
N SER A 523 5.49 15.15 -18.21
CA SER A 523 5.70 15.68 -19.56
C SER A 523 4.38 16.10 -20.21
N TRP A 524 3.49 15.16 -20.56
CA TRP A 524 2.22 15.45 -21.23
C TRP A 524 1.13 14.41 -20.90
N GLY A 525 -0.10 14.67 -21.34
CA GLY A 525 -1.22 13.73 -21.26
C GLY A 525 -2.45 14.26 -21.99
N ASP A 526 -3.41 13.37 -22.28
CA ASP A 526 -4.66 13.75 -22.96
C ASP A 526 -5.67 14.48 -22.03
N GLY A 527 -5.36 14.61 -20.73
CA GLY A 527 -6.14 15.38 -19.75
C GLY A 527 -6.10 14.79 -18.33
N CYS A 528 -6.15 15.67 -17.32
CA CYS A 528 -6.11 15.33 -15.89
C CYS A 528 -7.12 14.26 -15.47
N GLY A 529 -6.63 13.20 -14.81
CA GLY A 529 -7.47 12.25 -14.05
C GLY A 529 -8.45 11.42 -14.89
N LEU A 530 -8.36 11.50 -16.23
CA LEU A 530 -9.31 10.90 -17.15
C LEU A 530 -9.33 9.37 -17.05
N LYS A 531 -10.52 8.79 -17.08
CA LYS A 531 -10.70 7.33 -17.00
C LYS A 531 -10.03 6.66 -18.19
N ASN A 532 -9.10 5.74 -17.93
CA ASN A 532 -8.31 5.04 -18.94
C ASN A 532 -7.41 5.96 -19.79
N LYS A 533 -6.92 7.08 -19.24
CA LYS A 533 -5.86 7.88 -19.84
C LYS A 533 -4.81 8.15 -18.75
N PRO A 534 -3.72 7.38 -18.69
CA PRO A 534 -2.64 7.64 -17.73
C PRO A 534 -1.71 8.74 -18.26
N GLY A 535 -1.17 9.56 -17.36
CA GLY A 535 -0.16 10.55 -17.67
C GLY A 535 1.10 9.94 -18.29
N VAL A 536 1.75 10.73 -19.14
CA VAL A 536 2.96 10.37 -19.86
C VAL A 536 4.14 11.14 -19.26
N TYR A 537 5.20 10.40 -18.96
CA TYR A 537 6.39 10.89 -18.30
C TYR A 537 7.62 10.62 -19.16
N THR A 538 8.58 11.52 -19.18
CA THR A 538 9.88 11.28 -19.79
C THR A 538 10.60 10.17 -19.03
N GLN A 539 11.07 9.13 -19.72
CA GLN A 539 11.74 7.98 -19.10
C GLN A 539 13.21 8.28 -18.74
N VAL A 540 13.47 8.69 -17.50
CA VAL A 540 14.79 9.21 -17.07
C VAL A 540 15.93 8.18 -17.22
N THR A 541 15.64 6.89 -17.07
CA THR A 541 16.63 5.81 -17.27
C THR A 541 17.24 5.82 -18.68
N LYS A 542 16.48 6.24 -19.71
CA LYS A 542 16.97 6.40 -21.09
C LYS A 542 18.06 7.48 -21.21
N PHE A 543 18.05 8.46 -20.32
CA PHE A 543 18.91 9.65 -20.35
C PHE A 543 20.02 9.66 -19.28
N ALA A 544 20.13 8.62 -18.44
CA ALA A 544 21.11 8.56 -17.35
C ALA A 544 22.56 8.81 -17.81
N SER A 545 22.95 8.29 -18.99
CA SER A 545 24.26 8.53 -19.60
C SER A 545 24.45 9.98 -20.07
N TRP A 546 23.42 10.60 -20.65
CA TRP A 546 23.43 12.01 -21.05
C TRP A 546 23.53 12.93 -19.83
N ILE A 547 22.72 12.70 -18.79
CA ILE A 547 22.78 13.44 -17.52
C ILE A 547 24.21 13.39 -16.96
N THR A 548 24.79 12.20 -16.91
CA THR A 548 26.17 12.00 -16.42
C THR A 548 27.20 12.77 -17.25
N ALA A 549 27.13 12.70 -18.58
CA ALA A 549 28.05 13.37 -19.49
C ALA A 549 27.96 14.91 -19.40
N VAL A 550 26.75 15.46 -19.29
CA VAL A 550 26.53 16.90 -19.13
C VAL A 550 27.09 17.40 -17.81
N ILE A 551 26.81 16.72 -16.70
CA ILE A 551 27.35 17.06 -15.38
C ILE A 551 28.89 17.02 -15.38
N GLN A 552 29.49 15.94 -15.91
CA GLN A 552 30.96 15.77 -15.93
C GLN A 552 31.67 16.79 -16.83
N SER A 553 31.12 17.09 -18.01
CA SER A 553 31.71 18.07 -18.93
C SER A 553 31.71 19.48 -18.34
N SER A 554 30.60 19.90 -17.71
CA SER A 554 30.48 21.20 -17.04
C SER A 554 31.38 21.35 -15.80
N SER A 555 31.81 20.24 -15.18
CA SER A 555 32.86 20.24 -14.13
C SER A 555 34.28 20.45 -14.67
N ARG A 556 34.55 20.07 -15.94
CA ARG A 556 35.87 20.25 -16.57
C ARG A 556 36.10 21.67 -17.08
N SER A 557 35.05 22.43 -17.36
CA SER A 557 35.11 23.82 -17.84
C SER A 557 35.56 24.87 -16.80
N HIS A 558 36.00 24.43 -15.61
CA HIS A 558 36.46 25.29 -14.52
C HIS A 558 37.97 25.12 -14.20
N TYR A 559 38.72 24.45 -15.08
CA TYR A 559 40.19 24.32 -15.04
C TYR A 559 40.84 24.97 -16.27
#